data_AF-A0A7Y8F0K8-F1
#
_entry.id   AF-A0A7Y8F0K8-F1
#
_cell.length_a   1.000
_cell.length_b   1.000
_cell.length_c   1.000
_cell.angle_alpha   90.00
_cell.angle_beta   90.00
_cell.angle_gamma   90.00
#
_symmetry.space_group_name_H-M   'P 1'
#
loop_
_entity.id
_entity.type
_entity.pdbx_description
1 polymer ?
#
loop_
_entity_poly.entity_id
_entity_poly.type
_entity_poly.pdbx_seq_one_letter_code
_entity_poly.pdbx_strand_id
1 'polypeptide(L)'
;MRGNDLNMGVQADLLDALGAIPGVDQHAFLGQDARQINIHVKYSGSTPLHLALFQRLRGNPAFAAMQSQMAPQQVILCLNGC
;
A
#
# COMPACT_ATOMS: atom_id res chain seq x y z
N MET A 1 -0.98 21.56 17.46
CA MET A 1 -0.40 21.15 16.16
C MET A 1 -0.79 19.67 15.98
N ARG A 2 -1.74 19.34 15.11
CA ARG A 2 -2.13 17.95 14.80
C ARG A 2 -1.85 17.75 13.31
N GLY A 3 -0.58 17.60 13.00
CA GLY A 3 -0.10 17.42 11.63
C GLY A 3 0.26 15.96 11.43
N ASN A 4 -0.53 15.27 10.61
CA ASN A 4 -0.01 14.35 9.61
C ASN A 4 0.83 13.14 10.07
N ASP A 5 0.59 12.58 11.26
CA ASP A 5 1.15 11.29 11.67
C ASP A 5 0.40 10.11 11.04
N LEU A 6 0.22 10.10 9.71
CA LEU A 6 0.02 8.82 9.05
C LEU A 6 1.33 8.06 9.26
N ASN A 7 1.21 7.10 10.16
CA ASN A 7 2.27 6.47 10.91
C ASN A 7 3.41 6.03 9.98
N MET A 8 4.63 6.58 10.13
CA MET A 8 5.80 6.14 9.34
C MET A 8 5.96 4.61 9.38
N GLY A 9 5.50 3.94 10.44
CA GLY A 9 5.41 2.49 10.53
C GLY A 9 4.52 1.86 9.45
N VAL A 10 3.33 2.41 9.18
CA VAL A 10 2.44 1.91 8.11
C VAL A 10 3.08 2.11 6.74
N GLN A 11 3.77 3.23 6.53
CA GLN A 11 4.51 3.43 5.27
C GLN A 11 5.65 2.42 5.12
N ALA A 12 6.42 2.17 6.18
CA ALA A 12 7.51 1.21 6.18
C ALA A 12 7.01 -0.23 5.97
N ASP A 13 5.96 -0.63 6.69
CA ASP A 13 5.31 -1.95 6.56
C ASP A 13 4.79 -2.17 5.14
N LEU A 14 4.22 -1.13 4.53
CA LEU A 14 3.72 -1.20 3.17
C LEU A 14 4.85 -1.31 2.14
N LEU A 15 5.93 -0.55 2.31
CA LEU A 15 7.11 -0.63 1.46
C LEU A 15 7.80 -1.99 1.59
N ASP A 16 7.90 -2.53 2.81
CA ASP A 16 8.42 -3.87 3.07
C ASP A 16 7.54 -4.94 2.40
N ALA A 17 6.22 -4.83 2.55
CA ALA A 17 5.28 -5.73 1.88
C ALA A 17 5.41 -5.67 0.36
N LEU A 18 5.53 -4.48 -0.23
CA LEU A 18 5.75 -4.30 -1.67
C LEU A 18 7.07 -4.90 -2.14
N GLY A 19 8.17 -4.68 -1.39
CA GLY A 19 9.47 -5.28 -1.69
C GLY A 19 9.49 -6.79 -1.54
N ALA A 20 8.63 -7.34 -0.68
CA ALA A 20 8.51 -8.77 -0.46
C ALA A 20 7.57 -9.49 -1.45
N ILE A 21 6.84 -8.76 -2.29
CA ILE A 21 5.94 -9.35 -3.30
C ILE A 21 6.72 -9.71 -4.56
N PRO A 22 6.78 -11.00 -4.93
CA PRO A 22 7.43 -11.41 -6.17
C PRO A 22 6.66 -10.85 -7.37
N GLY A 23 7.39 -10.17 -8.26
CA GLY A 23 6.83 -9.50 -9.43
C GLY A 23 6.63 -7.99 -9.26
N VAL A 24 6.92 -7.41 -8.09
CA VAL A 24 7.09 -5.95 -7.98
C VAL A 24 8.48 -5.59 -8.53
N ASP A 25 8.52 -4.99 -9.72
CA ASP A 25 9.75 -4.49 -10.33
C ASP A 25 10.19 -3.17 -9.71
N GLN A 26 9.23 -2.26 -9.54
CA GLN A 26 9.48 -0.92 -9.01
C GLN A 26 8.30 -0.45 -8.17
N HIS A 27 8.59 0.35 -7.15
CA HIS A 27 7.58 1.08 -6.42
C HIS A 27 8.09 2.50 -6.16
N ALA A 28 7.22 3.49 -6.32
CA ALA A 28 7.50 4.89 -6.06
C ALA A 28 6.37 5.48 -5.23
N PHE A 29 6.73 6.04 -4.09
CA PHE A 29 5.78 6.74 -3.24
C PHE A 29 5.44 8.09 -3.86
N LEU A 30 4.17 8.30 -4.21
CA LEU A 30 3.70 9.53 -4.85
C LEU A 30 3.23 10.56 -3.81
N GLY A 31 2.72 10.09 -2.67
CA GLY A 31 2.28 10.95 -1.59
C GLY A 31 1.39 10.20 -0.60
N GLN A 32 1.13 10.84 0.54
CA GLN A 32 0.14 10.39 1.51
C GLN A 32 -0.71 11.57 1.95
N ASP A 33 -1.96 11.27 2.27
CA ASP A 33 -2.90 12.14 2.94
C ASP A 33 -3.31 11.51 4.27
N ALA A 34 -4.12 12.19 5.08
CA ALA A 34 -4.57 11.74 6.39
C ALA A 34 -5.36 10.41 6.39
N ARG A 35 -5.73 9.90 5.20
CA ARG A 35 -6.52 8.66 5.03
C ARG A 35 -6.04 7.73 3.92
N GLN A 36 -5.13 8.18 3.07
CA GLN A 36 -4.74 7.44 1.87
C GLN A 36 -3.24 7.52 1.64
N ILE A 37 -2.68 6.44 1.12
CA ILE A 37 -1.31 6.36 0.64
C ILE A 37 -1.36 6.08 -0.86
N ASN A 38 -0.66 6.90 -1.63
CA ASN A 38 -0.55 6.78 -3.07
C ASN A 38 0.82 6.28 -3.47
N ILE A 39 0.86 5.10 -4.10
CA ILE A 39 2.10 4.48 -4.55
C ILE A 39 1.93 4.05 -6.00
N HIS A 40 2.88 4.46 -6.83
CA HIS A 40 3.06 3.89 -8.16
C HIS A 40 3.78 2.56 -7.99
N VAL A 41 3.19 1.46 -8.45
CA VAL A 41 3.84 0.14 -8.40
C VAL A 41 3.86 -0.44 -9.80
N LYS A 42 5.07 -0.71 -10.30
CA LYS A 42 5.27 -1.48 -11.52
C LYS A 42 5.31 -2.95 -11.14
N TYR A 43 4.26 -3.66 -11.55
CA TYR A 43 4.08 -5.06 -11.20
C TYR A 43 3.94 -5.92 -12.46
N SER A 44 4.78 -6.96 -12.55
CA SER A 44 4.85 -7.93 -13.65
C SER A 44 4.54 -9.37 -13.21
N GLY A 45 4.12 -9.56 -11.95
CA GLY A 45 3.79 -10.87 -11.43
C GLY A 45 2.46 -11.43 -11.95
N SER A 46 2.31 -12.75 -11.86
CA SER A 46 1.14 -13.48 -12.35
C SER A 46 -0.08 -13.39 -11.43
N THR A 47 0.11 -13.06 -10.15
CA THR A 47 -0.98 -12.92 -9.16
C THR A 47 -1.44 -11.47 -9.10
N PRO A 48 -2.71 -11.11 -8.94
CA PRO A 48 -3.09 -9.71 -8.77
C PRO A 48 -2.37 -9.05 -7.58
N LEU A 49 -1.76 -7.87 -7.80
CA LEU A 49 -0.98 -7.15 -6.79
C LEU A 49 -1.78 -6.86 -5.51
N HIS A 50 -3.06 -6.45 -5.63
CA HIS A 50 -3.92 -6.20 -4.47
C HIS A 50 -4.09 -7.44 -3.58
N LEU A 51 -4.17 -8.63 -4.17
CA LEU A 51 -4.32 -9.88 -3.43
C LEU A 51 -3.02 -10.25 -2.73
N ALA A 52 -1.88 -10.10 -3.41
CA ALA A 52 -0.56 -10.34 -2.84
C ALA A 52 -0.28 -9.38 -1.66
N LEU A 53 -0.62 -8.10 -1.82
CA LEU A 53 -0.55 -7.09 -0.76
C LEU A 53 -1.47 -7.44 0.41
N PHE A 54 -2.74 -7.75 0.13
CA PHE A 54 -3.69 -8.12 1.17
C PHE A 54 -3.20 -9.34 1.96
N GLN A 55 -2.72 -10.39 1.30
CA GLN A 55 -2.21 -11.58 1.98
C GLN A 55 -1.04 -11.26 2.92
N ARG A 56 -0.14 -10.35 2.53
CA ARG A 56 0.97 -9.90 3.37
C ARG A 56 0.53 -9.02 4.53
N LEU A 57 -0.33 -8.05 4.25
CA LEU A 57 -0.72 -7.01 5.20
C LEU A 57 -1.89 -7.44 6.10
N ARG A 58 -2.58 -8.54 5.79
CA ARG A 58 -3.68 -9.10 6.61
C ARG A 58 -3.27 -9.40 8.05
N GLY A 59 -1.97 -9.65 8.30
CA GLY A 59 -1.44 -9.85 9.66
C GLY A 59 -1.29 -8.56 10.47
N ASN A 60 -1.34 -7.40 9.84
CA ASN A 60 -1.12 -6.11 10.49
C ASN A 60 -2.48 -5.42 10.77
N PRO A 61 -2.82 -5.17 12.04
CA PRO A 61 -4.11 -4.57 12.41
C PRO A 61 -4.28 -3.14 11.85
N ALA A 62 -3.19 -2.43 11.56
CA ALA A 62 -3.25 -1.11 10.92
C ALA A 62 -3.81 -1.16 9.48
N PHE A 63 -3.79 -2.36 8.86
CA PHE A 63 -4.24 -2.61 7.50
C PHE A 63 -5.57 -3.39 7.48
N ALA A 64 -6.17 -3.68 8.64
CA ALA A 64 -7.41 -4.45 8.73
C ALA A 64 -8.60 -3.75 8.07
N ALA A 65 -8.63 -2.41 8.09
CA ALA A 65 -9.63 -1.59 7.42
C ALA A 65 -9.17 -1.08 6.04
N MET A 66 -8.07 -1.63 5.51
CA MET A 66 -7.49 -1.16 4.26
C MET A 66 -8.36 -1.55 3.05
N GLN A 67 -8.66 -0.57 2.21
CA GLN A 67 -9.19 -0.80 0.86
C GLN A 67 -8.13 -0.38 -0.16
N SER A 68 -7.94 -1.18 -1.20
CA SER A 68 -7.04 -0.84 -2.31
C SER A 68 -7.86 -0.49 -3.55
N GLN A 69 -7.65 0.70 -4.10
CA GLN A 69 -8.09 1.03 -5.44
C GLN A 69 -6.93 0.83 -6.42
N MET A 70 -7.18 0.04 -7.47
CA MET A 70 -6.18 -0.22 -8.51
C MET A 70 -6.47 0.65 -9.73
N ALA A 71 -5.48 1.47 -10.09
CA ALA A 71 -5.32 2.02 -11.43
C ALA A 71 -4.29 1.16 -12.19
N PRO A 72 -4.26 1.18 -13.53
CA PRO A 72 -3.42 0.29 -14.34
C PRO A 72 -1.92 0.30 -14.03
N GLN A 73 -1.40 1.34 -13.36
CA GLN A 73 -0.01 1.42 -12.90
C GLN A 73 0.11 1.98 -11.47
N GLN A 74 -0.99 2.27 -10.79
CA GLN A 74 -0.98 2.94 -9.50
C GLN A 74 -1.89 2.20 -8.52
N VAL A 75 -1.42 2.06 -7.29
CA VAL A 75 -2.20 1.50 -6.20
C VAL A 75 -2.45 2.62 -5.20
N ILE A 76 -3.73 2.90 -4.96
CA ILE A 76 -4.17 3.80 -3.91
C ILE A 76 -4.63 2.93 -2.76
N LEU A 77 -4.03 3.13 -1.59
CA LEU A 77 -4.31 2.35 -0.39
C LEU A 77 -5.01 3.26 0.61
N CYS A 78 -6.27 2.97 0.83
CA CYS A 78 -7.17 3.68 1.73
C CYS A 78 -7.13 2.99 3.09
N LEU A 79 -6.60 3.65 4.11
CA LEU A 79 -6.38 3.05 5.43
C LEU A 79 -7.58 3.19 6.38
N ASN A 80 -8.46 4.18 6.12
CA ASN A 80 -9.61 4.50 6.97
C ASN A 80 -10.82 4.91 6.14
N GLY A 81 -11.22 4.03 5.21
CA GLY A 81 -12.32 4.30 4.27
C GLY A 81 -11.94 5.39 3.25
N CYS A 82 -11.79 4.96 2.01
CA CYS A 82 -12.27 5.74 0.89
C CYS A 82 -13.74 5.33 0.68
#